data_AF-A0A6J8B1E1-F1
#
_entry.id   AF-A0A6J8B1E1-F1
#
_cell.length_a   1.000
_cell.length_b   1.000
_cell.length_c   1.000
_cell.angle_alpha   90.00
_cell.angle_beta   90.00
_cell.angle_gamma   90.00
#
_symmetry.space_group_name_H-M   'P 1'
#
loop_
_entity.id
_entity.type
_entity.pdbx_description
1 polymer ?
#
loop_
_entity_poly.entity_id
_entity_poly.type
_entity_poly.pdbx_seq_one_letter_code
_entity_poly.pdbx_strand_id
1 'polypeptide(L)'
;MKQLGLGVQVHHNFASRFPVSTLNSLGFCSSYYEVQMFESSAAAVQGVDLPGNVSNSFVQFVADNVDHNTRTIDGLNTFHDMGILAGITPGTKRTQPIPRIAFSSDELKALAKIEIKYYKPQTGLMAKLSYAELKNLNTLDKTFRLDLLSVIVLPF
;
A
#
# COMPACT_ATOMS: atom_id res chain seq x y z
N MET A 1 5.05 14.32 -21.19
CA MET A 1 4.19 13.52 -20.29
C MET A 1 4.17 12.01 -20.61
N LYS A 2 4.20 11.58 -21.89
CA LYS A 2 4.13 10.13 -22.25
C LYS A 2 5.35 9.28 -21.81
N GLN A 3 6.58 9.80 -21.94
CA GLN A 3 7.81 9.05 -21.62
C GLN A 3 8.01 8.82 -20.11
N LEU A 4 7.64 9.79 -19.27
CA LEU A 4 7.73 9.67 -17.81
C LEU A 4 6.73 8.63 -17.30
N GLY A 5 5.48 8.69 -17.78
CA GLY A 5 4.45 7.73 -17.40
C GLY A 5 4.82 6.28 -17.73
N LEU A 6 5.42 6.05 -18.90
CA LEU A 6 5.93 4.72 -19.24
C LEU A 6 7.06 4.28 -18.30
N GLY A 7 7.99 5.18 -17.98
CA GLY A 7 9.10 4.89 -17.06
C GLY A 7 8.60 4.48 -15.67
N VAL A 8 7.64 5.24 -15.12
CA VAL A 8 6.99 4.94 -13.82
C VAL A 8 6.25 3.61 -13.87
N GLN A 9 5.46 3.35 -14.91
CA GLN A 9 4.71 2.09 -15.02
C GLN A 9 5.62 0.87 -15.07
N VAL A 10 6.71 0.96 -15.83
CA VAL A 10 7.70 -0.11 -15.92
C VAL A 10 8.40 -0.30 -14.58
N HIS A 11 8.74 0.78 -13.88
CA HIS A 11 9.35 0.68 -12.57
C HIS A 11 8.41 0.04 -11.54
N HIS A 12 7.13 0.42 -11.50
CA HIS A 12 6.13 -0.18 -10.63
C HIS A 12 5.92 -1.67 -10.90
N ASN A 13 5.92 -2.09 -12.17
CA ASN A 13 5.65 -3.49 -12.54
C ASN A 13 6.82 -4.43 -12.23
N PHE A 14 8.06 -3.94 -12.35
CA PHE A 14 9.26 -4.77 -12.29
C PHE A 14 10.17 -4.48 -11.10
N ALA A 15 9.94 -3.39 -10.36
CA ALA A 15 10.79 -2.91 -9.27
C ALA A 15 12.29 -2.90 -9.63
N SER A 16 12.62 -2.66 -10.90
CA SER A 16 13.97 -2.83 -11.44
C SER A 16 14.38 -1.67 -12.33
N ARG A 17 15.63 -1.23 -12.13
CA ARG A 17 16.29 -0.22 -12.97
C ARG A 17 16.58 -0.73 -14.39
N PHE A 18 16.78 -2.03 -14.56
CA PHE A 18 17.23 -2.61 -15.83
C PHE A 18 16.23 -2.36 -16.98
N PRO A 19 14.94 -2.73 -16.87
CA PRO A 19 13.97 -2.48 -17.93
C PRO A 19 13.81 -0.99 -18.27
N VAL A 20 13.80 -0.11 -17.25
CA VAL A 20 13.68 1.34 -17.43
C VAL A 20 14.89 1.89 -18.19
N SER A 21 16.10 1.48 -17.82
CA SER A 21 17.33 1.94 -18.46
C SER A 21 17.44 1.47 -19.91
N THR A 22 17.04 0.21 -20.19
CA THR A 22 16.99 -0.34 -21.55
C THR A 22 16.01 0.44 -22.41
N LEU A 23 14.78 0.66 -21.96
CA LEU A 23 13.77 1.42 -22.69
C LEU A 23 14.18 2.89 -22.88
N ASN A 24 14.82 3.50 -21.89
CA ASN A 24 15.35 4.85 -22.02
C ASN A 24 16.46 4.94 -23.08
N SER A 25 17.38 3.96 -23.12
CA SER A 25 18.45 3.91 -24.13
C SER A 25 17.92 3.78 -25.56
N LEU A 26 16.75 3.18 -25.71
CA LEU A 26 16.02 3.05 -26.97
C LEU A 26 15.09 4.25 -27.27
N GLY A 27 15.03 5.25 -26.38
CA GLY A 27 14.24 6.47 -26.55
C GLY A 27 12.75 6.34 -26.16
N PHE A 28 12.32 5.21 -25.58
CA PHE A 28 10.91 4.96 -25.28
C PHE A 28 10.42 5.62 -24.00
N CYS A 29 11.26 5.75 -22.96
CA CYS A 29 10.87 6.35 -21.68
C CYS A 29 11.93 7.28 -21.10
N SER A 30 11.56 7.99 -20.03
CA SER A 30 12.48 8.84 -19.27
C SER A 30 13.56 8.02 -18.55
N SER A 31 14.66 8.67 -18.17
CA SER A 31 15.74 8.00 -17.46
C SER A 31 15.24 7.50 -16.10
N TYR A 32 15.89 6.45 -15.58
CA TYR A 32 15.59 5.93 -14.25
C TYR A 32 15.69 7.02 -13.16
N TYR A 33 16.62 7.96 -13.32
CA TYR A 33 16.78 9.09 -12.42
C TYR A 33 15.55 10.01 -12.39
N GLU A 34 15.00 10.36 -13.57
CA GLU A 34 13.79 11.19 -13.65
C GLU A 34 12.56 10.46 -13.08
N VAL A 35 12.49 9.14 -13.28
CA VAL A 35 11.42 8.30 -12.69
C VAL A 35 11.50 8.32 -11.17
N GLN A 36 12.66 8.02 -10.58
CA GLN A 36 12.83 8.05 -9.12
C GLN A 36 12.58 9.44 -8.52
N MET A 37 13.03 10.49 -9.20
CA MET A 37 12.80 11.85 -8.76
C MET A 37 11.31 12.19 -8.74
N PHE A 38 10.58 11.80 -9.78
CA PHE A 38 9.13 12.00 -9.83
C PHE A 38 8.42 11.20 -8.74
N GLU A 39 8.73 9.92 -8.56
CA GLU A 39 8.12 9.07 -7.53
C GLU A 39 8.36 9.62 -6.11
N SER A 40 9.61 10.03 -5.82
CA SER A 40 9.97 10.63 -4.53
C SER A 40 9.25 11.96 -4.29
N SER A 41 9.17 12.80 -5.34
CA SER A 41 8.45 14.07 -5.29
C SER A 41 6.94 13.87 -5.10
N ALA A 42 6.37 12.88 -5.78
CA ALA A 42 4.96 12.55 -5.68
C ALA A 42 4.61 12.04 -4.28
N ALA A 43 5.43 11.16 -3.71
CA ALA A 43 5.27 10.66 -2.35
C ALA A 43 5.27 11.82 -1.33
N ALA A 44 6.17 12.78 -1.48
CA ALA A 44 6.26 13.92 -0.58
C ALA A 44 5.08 14.89 -0.67
N VAL A 45 4.62 15.18 -1.88
CA VAL A 45 3.55 16.15 -2.11
C VAL A 45 2.18 15.56 -1.75
N GLN A 46 1.97 14.28 -2.06
CA GLN A 46 0.72 13.61 -1.69
C GLN A 46 0.64 13.34 -0.18
N GLY A 47 1.80 13.03 0.43
CA GLY A 47 1.93 12.77 1.85
C GLY A 47 1.11 11.57 2.34
N VAL A 48 1.12 11.35 3.65
CA VAL A 48 0.26 10.38 4.34
C VAL A 48 -0.98 11.03 4.95
N ASP A 49 -1.07 12.36 4.90
CA ASP A 49 -2.15 13.10 5.53
C ASP A 49 -3.44 13.01 4.73
N LEU A 50 -4.50 12.58 5.43
CA LEU A 50 -5.86 12.66 4.95
C LEU A 50 -6.24 14.13 4.69
N PRO A 51 -6.97 14.44 3.62
CA PRO A 51 -7.47 15.79 3.39
C PRO A 51 -8.29 16.20 4.62
N GLY A 52 -7.90 17.31 5.25
CA GLY A 52 -8.46 17.74 6.53
C GLY A 52 -9.99 17.79 6.51
N ASN A 53 -10.58 17.42 7.67
CA ASN A 53 -12.01 17.40 7.99
C ASN A 53 -12.93 17.22 6.77
N VAL A 54 -12.99 15.99 6.23
CA VAL A 54 -13.92 15.64 5.17
C VAL A 54 -15.31 15.48 5.78
N SER A 55 -15.98 16.61 6.07
CA SER A 55 -17.34 16.61 6.59
C SER A 55 -18.23 15.78 5.65
N ASN A 56 -19.04 14.88 6.23
CA ASN A 56 -19.89 13.97 5.47
C ASN A 56 -19.13 12.90 4.65
N SER A 57 -17.96 12.47 5.10
CA SER A 57 -17.26 11.31 4.54
C SER A 57 -16.92 10.28 5.60
N PHE A 58 -16.94 9.03 5.17
CA PHE A 58 -16.49 7.88 5.93
C PHE A 58 -15.01 7.62 5.61
N VAL A 59 -14.19 7.50 6.64
CA VAL A 59 -12.77 7.13 6.52
C VAL A 59 -12.58 5.75 7.12
N GLN A 60 -12.02 4.82 6.33
CA GLN A 60 -11.68 3.48 6.77
C GLN A 60 -10.17 3.29 6.69
N PHE A 61 -9.56 2.94 7.82
CA PHE A 61 -8.18 2.49 7.85
C PHE A 61 -8.14 0.96 7.70
N VAL A 62 -7.29 0.48 6.81
CA VAL A 62 -7.00 -0.93 6.59
C VAL A 62 -5.51 -1.12 6.76
N ALA A 63 -5.10 -2.03 7.63
CA ALA A 63 -3.71 -2.38 7.83
C ALA A 63 -3.52 -3.85 7.46
N ASP A 64 -2.47 -4.14 6.70
CA ASP A 64 -2.14 -5.50 6.26
C ASP A 64 -0.63 -5.65 6.07
N ASN A 65 -0.15 -6.89 5.98
CA ASN A 65 1.22 -7.19 5.63
C ASN A 65 1.49 -6.85 4.16
N VAL A 66 2.68 -6.32 3.90
CA VAL A 66 3.22 -6.06 2.56
C VAL A 66 4.42 -6.98 2.39
N ASP A 67 4.15 -8.15 1.85
CA ASP A 67 5.16 -9.17 1.57
C ASP A 67 5.56 -9.14 0.10
N HIS A 68 6.81 -8.79 -0.16
CA HIS A 68 7.40 -8.80 -1.50
C HIS A 68 8.60 -9.73 -1.58
N ASN A 69 8.54 -10.70 -2.49
CA ASN A 69 9.68 -11.52 -2.84
C ASN A 69 10.61 -10.71 -3.76
N THR A 70 11.51 -9.91 -3.17
CA THR A 70 12.43 -9.06 -3.95
C THR A 70 13.45 -9.87 -4.77
N ARG A 71 13.63 -11.16 -4.43
CA ARG A 71 14.39 -12.16 -5.19
C ARG A 71 13.59 -13.46 -5.29
N THR A 72 13.21 -13.83 -6.51
CA THR A 72 12.26 -14.93 -6.77
C THR A 72 12.90 -16.30 -6.98
N ILE A 73 14.23 -16.39 -7.15
CA ILE A 73 14.88 -17.66 -7.53
C ILE A 73 15.23 -18.55 -6.33
N ASP A 74 15.62 -17.97 -5.20
CA ASP A 74 16.06 -18.72 -4.00
C ASP A 74 15.16 -18.51 -2.78
N GLY A 75 14.16 -17.62 -2.87
CA GLY A 75 13.29 -17.26 -1.74
C GLY A 75 14.00 -16.53 -0.60
N LEU A 76 15.26 -16.12 -0.79
CA LEU A 76 16.03 -15.35 0.17
C LEU A 76 15.81 -13.85 -0.08
N ASN A 77 15.85 -13.03 0.98
CA ASN A 77 15.57 -11.58 0.94
C ASN A 77 14.11 -11.24 0.59
N THR A 78 13.15 -11.88 1.26
CA THR A 78 11.78 -11.38 1.27
C THR A 78 11.74 -10.03 2.00
N PHE A 79 11.13 -9.03 1.38
CA PHE A 79 10.78 -7.78 2.04
C PHE A 79 9.45 -8.00 2.74
N HIS A 80 9.45 -7.89 4.06
CA HIS A 80 8.27 -7.98 4.90
C HIS A 80 8.06 -6.64 5.58
N ASP A 81 6.96 -5.98 5.29
CA ASP A 81 6.56 -4.70 5.88
C ASP A 81 5.07 -4.74 6.28
N MET A 82 4.60 -3.72 6.99
CA MET A 82 3.19 -3.54 7.29
C MET A 82 2.72 -2.23 6.67
N GLY A 83 1.74 -2.33 5.78
CA GLY A 83 1.13 -1.19 5.12
C GLY A 83 -0.15 -0.77 5.82
N ILE A 84 -0.37 0.55 5.94
CA ILE A 84 -1.67 1.11 6.34
C ILE A 84 -2.20 1.95 5.19
N LEU A 85 -3.43 1.68 4.78
CA LEU A 85 -4.18 2.43 3.78
C LEU A 85 -5.39 3.09 4.44
N ALA A 86 -5.70 4.31 3.99
CA ALA A 86 -6.89 5.03 4.42
C ALA A 86 -7.79 5.30 3.20
N GLY A 87 -8.95 4.65 3.16
CA GLY A 87 -9.98 4.87 2.16
C GLY A 87 -10.98 5.95 2.61
N ILE A 88 -11.37 6.84 1.69
CA ILE A 88 -12.36 7.90 1.95
C ILE A 88 -13.54 7.73 1.01
N THR A 89 -14.75 7.72 1.56
CA THR A 89 -16.01 7.63 0.80
C THR A 89 -16.98 8.74 1.22
N PRO A 90 -17.55 9.52 0.27
CA PRO A 90 -17.29 9.49 -1.17
C PRO A 90 -15.87 9.96 -1.52
N GLY A 91 -15.33 9.46 -2.65
CA GLY A 91 -13.95 9.72 -3.05
C GLY A 91 -13.67 11.22 -3.26
N THR A 92 -12.49 11.67 -2.83
CA THR A 92 -12.03 13.05 -3.02
C THR A 92 -11.09 13.15 -4.21
N LYS A 93 -11.19 14.22 -5.01
CA LYS A 93 -10.23 14.51 -6.09
C LYS A 93 -9.16 15.45 -5.56
N ARG A 94 -7.90 15.03 -5.64
CA ARG A 94 -6.73 15.90 -5.38
C ARG A 94 -6.04 16.21 -6.71
N THR A 95 -6.10 17.47 -7.13
CA THR A 95 -5.28 17.99 -8.23
C THR A 95 -4.24 18.92 -7.64
N GLN A 96 -3.10 18.35 -7.26
CA GLN A 96 -1.95 19.13 -6.80
C GLN A 96 -0.81 18.95 -7.81
N PRO A 97 -0.14 20.03 -8.23
CA PRO A 97 1.06 19.90 -9.05
C PRO A 97 2.15 19.19 -8.26
N ILE A 98 2.88 18.28 -8.90
CA ILE A 98 4.03 17.61 -8.30
C ILE A 98 5.29 18.40 -8.67
N PRO A 99 5.80 19.30 -7.78
CA PRO A 99 7.08 19.95 -7.98
C PRO A 99 8.22 18.95 -8.08
N ARG A 100 9.28 19.32 -8.80
CA ARG A 100 10.52 18.57 -8.84
C ARG A 100 11.31 18.86 -7.57
N ILE A 101 11.37 17.91 -6.65
CA ILE A 101 12.07 18.06 -5.36
C ILE A 101 13.18 17.00 -5.27
N ALA A 102 14.36 17.42 -4.82
CA ALA A 102 15.42 16.51 -4.45
C ALA A 102 15.23 16.12 -2.98
N PHE A 103 14.99 14.84 -2.72
CA PHE A 103 14.94 14.30 -1.37
C PHE A 103 16.15 13.42 -1.09
N SER A 104 16.71 13.57 0.11
CA SER A 104 17.60 12.57 0.69
C SER A 104 16.80 11.35 1.16
N SER A 105 17.47 10.21 1.27
CA SER A 105 16.85 8.99 1.83
C SER A 105 16.32 9.23 3.26
N ASP A 106 16.98 10.08 4.03
CA ASP A 106 16.61 10.35 5.43
C ASP A 106 15.37 11.24 5.53
N GLU A 107 15.21 12.21 4.62
CA GLU A 107 13.98 13.02 4.53
C GLU A 107 12.77 12.17 4.13
N LEU A 108 12.93 11.24 3.18
CA LEU A 108 11.87 10.30 2.81
C LEU A 108 11.47 9.38 3.98
N LYS A 109 12.45 8.87 4.73
CA LYS A 109 12.18 8.06 5.93
C LYS A 109 11.46 8.87 7.01
N ALA A 110 11.86 10.13 7.21
CA ALA A 110 11.21 11.00 8.18
C ALA A 110 9.75 11.28 7.79
N LEU A 111 9.49 11.51 6.50
CA LEU A 111 8.15 11.70 5.96
C LEU A 111 7.26 10.44 6.13
N ALA A 112 7.83 9.25 5.94
CA ALA A 112 7.09 7.99 6.05
C ALA A 112 6.76 7.60 7.50
N LYS A 113 7.26 8.33 8.50
CA LYS A 113 7.06 8.00 9.91
C LYS A 113 5.63 8.34 10.35
N ILE A 114 4.87 7.31 10.70
CA ILE A 114 3.52 7.46 11.27
C ILE A 114 3.61 7.55 12.79
N GLU A 115 3.06 8.61 13.38
CA GLU A 115 2.92 8.73 14.83
C GLU A 115 1.76 7.83 15.31
N ILE A 116 2.09 6.67 15.89
CA ILE A 116 1.08 5.79 16.48
C ILE A 116 0.61 6.39 17.80
N LYS A 117 -0.61 6.95 17.80
CA LYS A 117 -1.29 7.42 19.01
C LYS A 117 -2.06 6.29 19.64
N TYR A 118 -1.55 5.77 20.74
CA TYR A 118 -2.28 4.81 21.55
C TYR A 118 -3.48 5.48 22.20
N TYR A 119 -4.65 4.90 21.99
CA TYR A 119 -5.85 5.32 22.69
C TYR A 119 -5.65 5.16 24.20
N LYS A 120 -5.71 6.28 24.93
CA LYS A 120 -5.75 6.28 26.40
C LYS A 120 -7.21 6.45 26.82
N PRO A 121 -7.83 5.44 27.44
CA PRO A 121 -9.20 5.58 27.93
C PRO A 121 -9.28 6.74 28.92
N GLN A 122 -10.19 7.68 28.67
CA GLN A 122 -10.64 8.57 29.73
C GLN A 122 -11.40 7.73 30.75
N THR A 123 -10.88 7.68 31.97
CA THR A 123 -11.49 7.00 33.11
C THR A 123 -12.93 7.51 33.26
N GLY A 124 -13.93 6.65 33.00
CA GLY A 124 -15.35 6.93 33.21
C GLY A 124 -16.22 7.18 31.96
N LEU A 125 -15.66 7.26 30.75
CA LEU A 125 -16.40 7.53 29.49
C LEU A 125 -16.42 6.37 28.50
N MET A 126 -16.06 5.17 28.95
CA MET A 126 -16.20 3.96 28.14
C MET A 126 -17.67 3.55 28.07
N ALA A 127 -18.37 3.98 27.02
CA ALA A 127 -19.55 3.25 26.59
C ALA A 127 -19.09 1.80 26.34
N LYS A 128 -19.56 0.87 27.18
CA LYS A 128 -19.25 -0.56 27.06
C LYS A 128 -19.59 -0.96 25.63
N LEU A 129 -18.58 -1.28 24.82
CA LEU A 129 -18.79 -1.78 23.47
C LEU A 129 -19.43 -3.16 23.60
N SER A 130 -20.76 -3.21 23.54
CA SER A 130 -21.51 -4.46 23.59
C SER A 130 -21.73 -4.94 22.16
N TYR A 131 -21.16 -6.08 21.83
CA TYR A 131 -21.56 -6.80 20.62
C TYR A 131 -22.99 -7.32 20.84
N ALA A 132 -23.82 -7.23 19.81
CA ALA A 132 -25.09 -7.95 19.80
C ALA A 132 -24.79 -9.45 19.91
N GLU A 133 -25.61 -10.21 20.63
CA GLU A 133 -25.49 -11.65 20.65
C GLU A 133 -25.56 -12.18 19.21
N LEU A 134 -24.52 -12.89 18.80
CA LEU A 134 -24.52 -13.60 17.53
C LEU A 134 -25.66 -14.61 17.57
N LYS A 135 -26.61 -14.48 16.64
CA LYS A 135 -27.62 -15.52 16.45
C LYS A 135 -26.89 -16.81 16.12
N ASN A 136 -27.18 -17.86 16.88
CA ASN A 136 -26.63 -19.19 16.66
C ASN A 136 -27.25 -19.76 15.37
N LEU A 137 -26.66 -19.39 14.23
CA LEU A 137 -27.05 -19.89 12.92
C LEU A 137 -26.33 -21.22 12.73
N ASN A 138 -27.05 -22.32 12.98
CA ASN A 138 -26.56 -23.65 12.65
C ASN A 138 -26.55 -23.80 11.12
N THR A 139 -25.39 -23.60 10.51
CA THR A 139 -25.15 -23.93 9.11
C THR A 139 -24.41 -25.25 9.02
N LEU A 140 -24.89 -26.16 8.18
CA LEU A 140 -24.17 -27.38 7.86
C LEU A 140 -22.84 -27.00 7.21
N ASP A 141 -21.73 -27.35 7.85
CA ASP A 141 -20.40 -27.20 7.27
C ASP A 141 -20.24 -28.19 6.11
N LYS A 142 -20.52 -27.73 4.89
CA LYS A 142 -20.30 -28.50 3.66
C LYS A 142 -18.82 -28.58 3.27
N THR A 143 -17.98 -27.81 3.95
CA THR A 143 -16.55 -27.63 3.68
C THR A 143 -15.65 -28.46 4.58
N PHE A 144 -16.21 -29.20 5.54
CA PHE A 144 -15.45 -30.02 6.52
C PHE A 144 -14.54 -31.10 5.93
N ARG A 145 -14.66 -31.40 4.62
CA ARG A 145 -13.82 -32.36 3.88
C ARG A 145 -12.94 -31.71 2.80
N LEU A 146 -12.84 -30.39 2.77
CA LEU A 146 -12.00 -29.70 1.78
C LEU A 146 -10.51 -30.05 1.96
N ASP A 147 -10.08 -30.29 3.19
CA ASP A 147 -8.78 -30.82 3.55
C ASP A 147 -8.50 -32.18 2.89
N LEU A 148 -9.47 -33.11 2.92
CA LEU A 148 -9.38 -34.40 2.22
C LEU A 148 -9.29 -34.24 0.69
N LEU A 149 -9.99 -33.25 0.13
CA LEU A 149 -9.91 -32.93 -1.29
C LEU A 149 -8.53 -32.38 -1.69
N SER A 150 -7.91 -31.57 -0.84
CA SER A 150 -6.58 -30.99 -1.11
C SER A 150 -5.48 -32.07 -1.21
N VAL A 151 -5.60 -33.16 -0.45
CA VAL A 151 -4.69 -34.32 -0.51
C VAL A 151 -4.86 -35.14 -1.80
N ILE A 152 -6.04 -35.14 -2.40
CA ILE A 152 -6.35 -35.93 -3.60
C ILE A 152 -6.03 -35.17 -4.89
N VAL A 153 -6.18 -33.84 -4.88
CA VAL A 153 -6.13 -33.02 -6.11
C VAL A 153 -4.75 -32.40 -6.36
N LEU A 154 -3.90 -32.26 -5.34
CA LEU A 154 -2.55 -31.70 -5.54
C LEU A 154 -1.55 -32.82 -5.93
N PRO A 155 -0.96 -32.78 -7.14
CA PRO A 155 0.16 -33.66 -7.45
C PRO A 155 1.39 -33.20 -6.67
N PHE A 156 2.15 -34.17 -6.14
CA PHE A 156 3.47 -33.94 -5.55
C PHE A 156 4.42 -33.24 -6.53
#